data_AF-A0A6C0BQG5-F1
#
_entry.id   AF-A0A6C0BQG5-F1
#
_cell.length_a   1.000
_cell.length_b   1.000
_cell.length_c   1.000
_cell.angle_alpha   90.00
_cell.angle_beta   90.00
_cell.angle_gamma   90.00
#
_symmetry.space_group_name_H-M   'P 1'
#
loop_
_entity.id
_entity.type
_entity.pdbx_description
1 polymer ?
#
loop_
_entity_poly.entity_id
_entity_poly.type
_entity_poly.pdbx_seq_one_letter_code
_entity_poly.pdbx_strand_id
1 'polypeptide(L)'
;MPCLDIESMPQDTDIKYQDPDEKVYYRRRIGYPMRGVGTMILHAETGVPTGIRSGTYDSLSLYTVSDVTGRYTNDGYVIDNLTEPVNPDPVRFCYHSPYEYARHRKIDKSTPEFRRTIEKWKDMQTYIMVNGVVDPERWKEWKSDNY
;
A
#
# COMPACT_ATOMS: atom_id res chain seq x y z
N MET A 1 2.15 -10.08 -28.60
CA MET A 1 1.98 -10.03 -27.13
C MET A 1 0.56 -9.52 -26.89
N PRO A 2 -0.35 -10.29 -26.28
CA PRO A 2 -1.72 -9.81 -26.09
C PRO A 2 -1.72 -8.79 -24.96
N CYS A 3 -2.21 -7.58 -25.27
CA CYS A 3 -2.49 -6.54 -24.31
C CYS A 3 -3.53 -7.07 -23.32
N LEU A 4 -3.27 -6.94 -22.02
CA LEU A 4 -4.29 -7.22 -21.00
C LEU A 4 -5.38 -6.15 -21.15
N ASP A 5 -6.61 -6.60 -21.44
CA ASP A 5 -7.79 -5.77 -21.51
C ASP A 5 -8.02 -5.07 -20.15
N ILE A 6 -7.84 -3.75 -20.13
CA ILE A 6 -8.05 -2.90 -18.96
C ILE A 6 -9.50 -3.01 -18.44
N GLU A 7 -10.43 -3.44 -19.30
CA GLU A 7 -11.85 -3.62 -18.97
C GLU A 7 -12.14 -4.86 -18.10
N SER A 8 -11.18 -5.77 -17.90
CA SER A 8 -11.36 -6.93 -17.00
C SER A 8 -10.92 -6.67 -15.56
N MET A 9 -10.47 -5.46 -15.24
CA MET A 9 -10.19 -5.09 -13.85
C MET A 9 -11.52 -4.98 -13.09
N PRO A 10 -11.66 -5.58 -11.90
CA PRO A 10 -12.85 -5.38 -11.09
C PRO A 10 -12.98 -3.89 -10.79
N GLN A 11 -13.93 -3.25 -11.48
CA GLN A 11 -14.40 -1.91 -11.12
C GLN A 11 -14.86 -1.98 -9.66
N ASP A 12 -14.71 -0.89 -8.91
CA ASP A 12 -15.17 -0.74 -7.53
C ASP A 12 -16.60 -1.30 -7.37
N THR A 13 -16.70 -2.56 -7.02
CA THR A 13 -17.96 -3.21 -6.70
C THR A 13 -17.91 -3.49 -5.21
N ASP A 14 -18.68 -2.71 -4.46
CA ASP A 14 -19.09 -3.06 -3.11
C ASP A 14 -19.44 -4.56 -3.08
N ILE A 15 -18.60 -5.36 -2.42
CA ILE A 15 -18.87 -6.79 -2.32
C ILE A 15 -20.00 -6.95 -1.31
N LYS A 16 -21.16 -7.38 -1.79
CA LYS A 16 -22.27 -7.81 -0.94
C LYS A 16 -21.88 -9.12 -0.27
N TYR A 17 -21.47 -9.05 0.98
CA TYR A 17 -21.44 -10.22 1.85
C TYR A 17 -22.84 -10.40 2.44
N GLN A 18 -23.41 -11.58 2.27
CA GLN A 18 -24.70 -11.94 2.85
C GLN A 18 -24.41 -12.93 3.97
N ASP A 19 -24.33 -12.42 5.20
CA ASP A 19 -24.37 -13.28 6.39
C ASP A 19 -25.82 -13.80 6.54
N PRO A 20 -26.04 -15.10 6.80
CA PRO A 20 -27.39 -15.66 6.90
C PRO A 20 -28.26 -15.02 8.00
N ASP A 21 -27.70 -14.33 9.00
CA ASP A 21 -28.47 -13.75 10.11
C ASP A 21 -28.42 -12.21 10.27
N GLU A 22 -27.56 -11.46 9.56
CA GLU A 22 -27.41 -10.02 9.83
C GLU A 22 -27.18 -9.15 8.59
N LYS A 23 -27.99 -8.07 8.53
CA LYS A 23 -27.87 -6.81 7.76
C LYS A 23 -26.82 -6.77 6.64
N VAL A 24 -27.28 -6.46 5.43
CA VAL A 24 -26.41 -6.14 4.27
C VAL A 24 -25.57 -4.90 4.58
N TYR A 25 -24.26 -5.08 4.82
CA TYR A 25 -23.31 -3.96 4.94
C TYR A 25 -22.60 -3.74 3.60
N TYR A 26 -22.65 -2.51 3.08
CA TYR A 26 -21.84 -2.10 1.94
C TYR A 26 -20.40 -1.88 2.42
N ARG A 27 -19.52 -2.82 2.14
CA ARG A 27 -18.10 -2.70 2.49
C ARG A 27 -17.37 -1.93 1.40
N ARG A 28 -17.10 -0.64 1.64
CA ARG A 28 -16.21 0.13 0.77
C ARG A 28 -14.78 -0.39 0.88
N ARG A 29 -14.16 -0.73 -0.25
CA ARG A 29 -12.73 -1.04 -0.30
C ARG A 29 -11.92 0.26 -0.24
N ILE A 30 -10.92 0.32 0.64
CA ILE A 30 -10.00 1.46 0.74
C ILE A 30 -8.68 1.24 0.01
N GLY A 31 -8.43 0.02 -0.44
CA GLY A 31 -7.25 -0.35 -1.19
C GLY A 31 -6.96 -1.86 -1.13
N TYR A 32 -5.82 -2.23 -1.69
CA TYR A 32 -5.31 -3.60 -1.74
C TYR A 32 -4.08 -3.70 -0.84
N PRO A 33 -4.22 -4.27 0.36
CA PRO A 33 -3.12 -4.33 1.30
C PRO A 33 -2.11 -5.41 0.92
N MET A 34 -0.84 -5.14 1.26
CA MET A 34 0.24 -6.10 1.19
C MET A 34 -0.07 -7.28 2.10
N ARG A 35 0.16 -8.49 1.60
CA ARG A 35 0.00 -9.74 2.35
C ARG A 35 1.31 -10.18 2.98
N GLY A 36 1.30 -11.32 3.67
CA GLY A 36 2.47 -11.87 4.37
C GLY A 36 3.74 -11.97 3.52
N VAL A 37 4.86 -12.26 4.18
CA VAL A 37 6.19 -12.33 3.53
C VAL A 37 6.20 -13.33 2.36
N GLY A 38 6.89 -12.98 1.27
CA GLY A 38 7.05 -13.82 0.07
C GLY A 38 5.87 -13.75 -0.92
N THR A 39 4.82 -13.00 -0.61
CA THR A 39 3.65 -12.82 -1.49
C THR A 39 3.89 -11.71 -2.52
N MET A 40 3.19 -11.77 -3.65
CA MET A 40 3.24 -10.70 -4.66
C MET A 40 2.60 -9.43 -4.09
N ILE A 41 3.31 -8.32 -4.17
CA ILE A 41 2.78 -7.01 -3.77
C ILE A 41 1.79 -6.56 -4.84
N LEU A 42 0.62 -6.10 -4.39
CA LEU A 42 -0.39 -5.47 -5.23
C LEU A 42 -0.27 -3.95 -5.08
N HIS A 43 -0.45 -3.22 -6.18
CA HIS A 43 -0.57 -1.77 -6.13
C HIS A 43 -1.81 -1.38 -5.32
N ALA A 44 -1.65 -0.51 -4.33
CA ALA A 44 -2.67 -0.30 -3.31
C ALA A 44 -3.98 0.32 -3.83
N GLU A 45 -3.96 1.13 -4.88
CA GLU A 45 -5.16 1.74 -5.46
C GLU A 45 -5.85 0.81 -6.46
N THR A 46 -5.08 0.07 -7.26
CA THR A 46 -5.60 -0.64 -8.45
C THR A 46 -5.66 -2.15 -8.31
N GLY A 47 -4.97 -2.72 -7.31
CA GLY A 47 -4.87 -4.16 -7.11
C GLY A 47 -4.00 -4.88 -8.15
N VAL A 48 -3.38 -4.15 -9.08
CA VAL A 48 -2.52 -4.73 -10.12
C VAL A 48 -1.23 -5.27 -9.48
N PRO A 49 -0.81 -6.51 -9.80
CA PRO A 49 0.46 -7.05 -9.34
C PRO A 49 1.65 -6.19 -9.80
N THR A 50 2.56 -5.84 -8.88
CA THR A 50 3.74 -5.01 -9.22
C THR A 50 4.89 -5.82 -9.80
N GLY A 51 4.84 -7.15 -9.72
CA GLY A 51 5.96 -8.04 -10.03
C GLY A 51 6.97 -8.20 -8.90
N ILE A 52 6.83 -7.43 -7.81
CA ILE A 52 7.75 -7.44 -6.66
C ILE A 52 7.14 -8.27 -5.52
N ARG A 53 7.96 -9.09 -4.87
CA ARG A 53 7.53 -9.89 -3.71
C ARG A 53 7.81 -9.17 -2.40
N SER A 54 6.94 -9.36 -1.42
CA SER A 54 7.14 -8.82 -0.07
C SER A 54 8.34 -9.48 0.61
N GLY A 55 9.12 -8.68 1.33
CA GLY A 55 10.32 -9.15 2.04
C GLY A 55 11.57 -9.30 1.16
N THR A 56 11.51 -8.98 -0.13
CA THR A 56 12.72 -8.81 -0.96
C THR A 56 13.25 -7.38 -0.87
N TYR A 57 14.53 -7.17 -1.18
CA TYR A 57 15.11 -5.82 -1.23
C TYR A 57 14.39 -4.93 -2.25
N ASP A 58 13.95 -5.48 -3.38
CA ASP A 58 13.18 -4.75 -4.39
C ASP A 58 11.89 -4.12 -3.83
N SER A 59 11.30 -4.68 -2.77
CA SER A 59 10.13 -4.05 -2.13
C SER A 59 10.43 -2.67 -1.54
N LEU A 60 11.71 -2.35 -1.27
CA LEU A 60 12.15 -1.03 -0.83
C LEU A 60 12.07 0.03 -1.94
N SER A 61 11.94 -0.37 -3.22
CA SER A 61 11.71 0.58 -4.32
C SER A 61 10.27 1.12 -4.34
N LEU A 62 9.35 0.48 -3.61
CA LEU A 62 7.96 0.92 -3.48
C LEU A 62 7.80 1.85 -2.28
N TYR A 63 6.87 2.80 -2.41
CA TYR A 63 6.44 3.61 -1.29
C TYR A 63 5.44 2.83 -0.44
N THR A 64 5.86 2.37 0.74
CA THR A 64 5.04 1.57 1.65
C THR A 64 4.56 2.39 2.83
N VAL A 65 3.25 2.35 3.09
CA VAL A 65 2.60 3.03 4.22
C VAL A 65 1.96 2.00 5.14
N SER A 66 2.20 2.12 6.44
CA SER A 66 1.49 1.34 7.46
C SER A 66 0.34 2.20 7.99
N ASP A 67 -0.91 1.76 7.80
CA ASP A 67 -2.11 2.41 8.32
C ASP A 67 -2.56 1.68 9.59
N VAL A 68 -2.52 2.41 10.71
CA VAL A 68 -2.96 1.99 12.04
C VAL A 68 -4.19 2.77 12.51
N THR A 69 -4.77 3.61 11.65
CA THR A 69 -5.79 4.59 12.04
C THR A 69 -7.21 4.10 11.77
N GLY A 70 -7.38 3.17 10.84
CA GLY A 70 -8.69 2.67 10.44
C GLY A 70 -9.05 1.31 11.03
N ARG A 71 -10.32 0.95 10.84
CA ARG A 71 -10.85 -0.40 11.05
C ARG A 71 -11.02 -1.03 9.68
N TYR A 72 -10.10 -1.92 9.32
CA TYR A 72 -10.09 -2.57 8.01
C TYR A 72 -9.98 -4.07 8.18
N THR A 73 -10.65 -4.79 7.29
CA THR A 73 -10.37 -6.21 7.10
C THR A 73 -8.96 -6.40 6.51
N ASN A 74 -8.42 -7.61 6.63
CA ASN A 74 -7.17 -7.99 5.98
C ASN A 74 -7.23 -7.85 4.45
N ASP A 75 -8.42 -7.78 3.87
CA ASP A 75 -8.63 -7.58 2.44
C ASP A 75 -8.73 -6.10 2.05
N GLY A 76 -8.65 -5.15 2.99
CA GLY A 76 -8.68 -3.72 2.70
C GLY A 76 -10.09 -3.12 2.62
N TYR A 77 -11.10 -3.78 3.17
CA TYR A 77 -12.45 -3.23 3.32
C TYR A 77 -12.63 -2.52 4.65
N VAL A 78 -13.37 -1.40 4.66
CA VAL A 78 -13.79 -0.73 5.89
C VAL A 78 -14.68 -1.65 6.71
N ILE A 79 -14.44 -1.66 8.02
CA ILE A 79 -15.32 -2.24 9.03
C ILE A 79 -16.08 -1.07 9.66
N ASP A 80 -17.37 -0.94 9.33
CA ASP A 80 -18.22 0.15 9.82
C ASP A 80 -18.64 -0.03 11.29
N ASN A 81 -18.33 -1.19 11.89
CA ASN A 81 -18.65 -1.44 13.28
C ASN A 81 -17.67 -0.70 14.23
N LEU A 82 -18.17 0.32 14.91
CA LEU A 82 -17.41 1.14 15.86
C LEU A 82 -17.00 0.38 17.13
N THR A 83 -17.61 -0.77 17.42
CA THR A 83 -17.25 -1.58 18.60
C THR A 83 -16.00 -2.42 18.38
N GLU A 84 -15.60 -2.65 17.13
CA GLU A 84 -14.35 -3.34 16.82
C GLU A 84 -13.14 -2.46 17.18
N PRO A 85 -12.06 -3.04 17.72
CA PRO A 85 -10.84 -2.31 17.96
C PRO A 85 -10.27 -1.77 16.64
N VAL A 86 -9.61 -0.61 16.71
CA VAL A 86 -8.78 -0.11 15.59
C VAL A 86 -7.71 -1.17 15.31
N ASN A 87 -7.44 -1.44 14.03
CA ASN A 87 -6.67 -2.58 13.55
C ASN A 87 -5.51 -2.97 14.50
N PRO A 88 -5.60 -4.12 15.20
CA PRO A 88 -4.56 -4.53 16.14
C PRO A 88 -3.22 -4.77 15.42
N ASP A 89 -3.30 -5.18 14.14
CA ASP A 89 -2.16 -5.31 13.24
C ASP A 89 -2.18 -4.21 12.17
N PRO A 90 -1.08 -3.45 11.99
CA PRO A 90 -0.99 -2.41 10.97
C PRO A 90 -1.21 -2.99 9.56
N VAL A 91 -2.12 -2.37 8.81
CA VAL A 91 -2.34 -2.73 7.40
C VAL A 91 -1.34 -1.98 6.55
N ARG A 92 -0.62 -2.68 5.67
CA ARG A 92 0.40 -2.06 4.81
C ARG A 92 -0.12 -1.88 3.38
N PHE A 93 0.05 -0.69 2.83
CA PHE A 93 -0.29 -0.36 1.45
C PHE A 93 0.98 0.04 0.68
N CYS A 94 1.13 -0.47 -0.54
CA CYS A 94 2.30 -0.21 -1.38
C CYS A 94 1.89 0.57 -2.63
N TYR A 95 2.66 1.61 -2.95
CA TYR A 95 2.49 2.50 -4.10
C TYR A 95 3.81 2.60 -4.87
N HIS A 96 3.81 3.04 -6.12
CA HIS A 96 5.06 3.34 -6.83
C HIS A 96 5.67 4.68 -6.37
N SER A 97 4.86 5.58 -5.81
CA SER A 97 5.36 6.86 -5.29
C SER A 97 4.51 7.43 -4.16
N PRO A 98 5.06 8.32 -3.33
CA PRO A 98 4.28 9.09 -2.35
C PRO A 98 3.18 9.94 -3.01
N TYR A 99 3.36 10.35 -4.28
CA TYR A 99 2.35 11.13 -5.01
C TYR A 99 1.10 10.33 -5.35
N GLU A 100 1.25 9.04 -5.67
CA GLU A 100 0.13 8.11 -5.86
C GLU A 100 -0.62 7.89 -4.55
N TYR A 101 0.11 7.67 -3.46
CA TYR A 101 -0.47 7.57 -2.13
C TYR A 101 -1.32 8.81 -1.80
N ALA A 102 -0.78 10.01 -2.00
CA ALA A 102 -1.53 11.24 -1.72
C ALA A 102 -2.74 11.42 -2.64
N ARG A 103 -2.68 10.99 -3.89
CA ARG A 103 -3.85 10.98 -4.78
C ARG A 103 -4.92 10.02 -4.26
N HIS A 104 -4.54 8.77 -3.99
CA HIS A 104 -5.44 7.71 -3.54
C HIS A 104 -6.12 8.06 -2.21
N ARG A 105 -5.35 8.61 -1.25
CA ARG A 105 -5.84 8.97 0.08
C ARG A 105 -6.33 10.40 0.22
N LYS A 106 -6.36 11.17 -0.89
CA LYS A 106 -6.79 12.58 -0.93
C LYS A 106 -6.05 13.45 0.09
N ILE A 107 -4.75 13.24 0.23
CA ILE A 107 -3.88 14.00 1.14
C ILE A 107 -3.48 15.31 0.49
N ASP A 108 -3.49 16.39 1.27
CA ASP A 108 -2.99 17.68 0.82
C ASP A 108 -1.46 17.67 0.67
N LYS A 109 -1.04 17.79 -0.60
CA LYS A 109 0.38 17.76 -1.01
C LYS A 109 1.12 19.05 -0.65
N SER A 110 0.41 20.11 -0.29
CA SER A 110 0.99 21.42 0.05
C SER A 110 1.59 21.45 1.46
N THR A 111 1.17 20.51 2.31
CA THR A 111 1.59 20.43 3.72
C THR A 111 3.11 20.25 3.85
N PRO A 112 3.78 21.00 4.75
CA PRO A 112 5.22 20.86 4.99
C PRO A 112 5.63 19.43 5.37
N GLU A 113 4.79 18.73 6.13
CA GLU A 113 5.02 17.36 6.61
C GLU A 113 5.08 16.37 5.45
N PHE A 114 4.17 16.50 4.50
CA PHE A 114 4.15 15.65 3.31
C PHE A 114 5.35 15.93 2.41
N ARG A 115 5.76 17.19 2.25
CA ARG A 115 6.97 17.56 1.49
C ARG A 115 8.23 16.91 2.07
N ARG A 116 8.43 16.99 3.40
CA ARG A 116 9.56 16.34 4.07
C ARG A 116 9.56 14.83 3.89
N THR A 117 8.38 14.21 3.89
CA THR A 117 8.22 12.77 3.67
C THR A 117 8.63 12.38 2.25
N ILE A 118 8.26 13.19 1.24
CA ILE A 118 8.68 12.98 -0.15
C ILE A 118 10.20 13.12 -0.27
N GLU A 119 10.78 14.16 0.31
CA GLU A 119 12.23 14.42 0.24
C GLU A 119 13.01 13.26 0.86
N LYS A 120 12.67 12.86 2.10
CA LYS A 120 13.31 11.72 2.76
C LYS A 120 13.21 10.43 1.93
N TRP A 121 12.05 10.18 1.31
CA TRP A 121 11.88 9.01 0.46
C TRP A 121 12.72 9.10 -0.82
N LYS A 122 12.77 10.27 -1.48
CA LYS A 122 13.59 10.48 -2.68
C LYS A 122 15.08 10.35 -2.39
N ASP A 123 15.54 10.88 -1.27
CA ASP A 123 16.94 10.78 -0.86
C ASP A 123 17.33 9.31 -0.64
N MET A 124 16.48 8.58 0.08
CA MET A 124 16.64 7.13 0.25
C MET A 124 16.67 6.39 -1.09
N GLN A 125 15.68 6.62 -1.98
CA GLN A 125 15.63 5.97 -3.29
C GLN A 125 16.88 6.26 -4.12
N THR A 126 17.34 7.52 -4.14
CA THR A 126 18.54 7.94 -4.88
C THR A 126 19.79 7.24 -4.38
N TYR A 127 19.86 6.99 -3.07
CA TYR A 127 21.00 6.34 -2.45
C TYR A 127 20.99 4.83 -2.70
N ILE A 128 19.88 4.14 -2.41
CA ILE A 128 19.82 2.67 -2.42
C ILE A 128 19.65 2.08 -3.82
N MET A 129 19.13 2.83 -4.79
CA MET A 129 18.91 2.34 -6.15
C MET A 129 20.18 2.49 -7.01
N VAL A 130 20.71 1.38 -7.52
CA VAL A 130 21.86 1.34 -8.42
C VAL A 130 21.45 0.62 -9.69
N ASN A 131 21.57 1.28 -10.85
CA ASN A 131 21.15 0.73 -12.16
C ASN A 131 19.69 0.21 -12.19
N GLY A 132 18.80 0.83 -11.41
CA GLY A 132 17.38 0.47 -11.36
C GLY A 132 17.05 -0.70 -10.43
N VAL A 133 18.01 -1.20 -9.65
CA VAL A 133 17.80 -2.28 -8.66
C VAL A 133 18.22 -1.79 -7.28
N VAL A 134 17.59 -2.31 -6.22
CA VAL A 134 17.97 -1.97 -4.84
C VAL A 134 19.28 -2.68 -4.48
N ASP A 135 20.28 -1.90 -4.07
CA ASP A 135 21.54 -2.40 -3.52
C ASP A 135 21.38 -2.72 -2.01
N PRO A 136 21.51 -4.00 -1.60
CA PRO A 136 21.36 -4.41 -0.21
C PRO A 136 22.36 -3.76 0.76
N GLU A 137 23.60 -3.52 0.33
CA GLU A 137 24.64 -2.97 1.21
C GLU A 137 24.38 -1.48 1.44
N ARG A 138 24.03 -0.74 0.39
CA ARG A 138 23.59 0.66 0.54
C ARG A 138 22.35 0.79 1.39
N TRP A 139 21.39 -0.13 1.28
CA TRP A 139 20.25 -0.12 2.19
C TRP A 139 20.67 -0.29 3.65
N LYS A 140 21.61 -1.20 3.95
CA LYS A 140 22.09 -1.40 5.33
C LYS A 140 22.80 -0.15 5.86
N GLU A 141 23.64 0.50 5.06
CA GLU A 141 24.32 1.76 5.40
C GLU A 141 23.32 2.89 5.62
N TRP A 142 22.39 3.09 4.68
CA TRP A 142 21.35 4.12 4.82
C TRP A 142 20.53 3.91 6.08
N LYS A 143 20.19 2.65 6.38
CA LYS A 143 19.42 2.28 7.55
C LYS A 143 20.18 2.61 8.84
N SER A 144 21.48 2.33 8.95
CA SER A 144 22.25 2.62 10.17
C SER A 144 22.37 4.11 10.46
N ASP A 145 22.37 4.95 9.43
CA ASP A 145 22.55 6.40 9.59
C ASP A 145 21.23 7.13 9.87
N ASN A 146 20.09 6.49 9.60
CA ASN A 146 18.76 7.12 9.63
C ASN A 146 17.78 6.51 10.65
N TYR A 147 18.15 5.42 11.32
CA TYR A 147 17.35 4.68 12.31
C TYR A 147 18.18 4.19 13.49
#